data_AF-A0AAW6JK22-F1
#
_entry.id   AF-A0AAW6JK22-F1
#
_cell.length_a   1.000
_cell.length_b   1.000
_cell.length_c   1.000
_cell.angle_alpha   90.00
_cell.angle_beta   90.00
_cell.angle_gamma   90.00
#
_symmetry.space_group_name_H-M   'P 1'
#
loop_
_entity.id
_entity.type
_entity.pdbx_description
1 polymer ?
#
loop_
_entity_poly.entity_id
_entity_poly.type
_entity_poly.pdbx_seq_one_letter_code
_entity_poly.pdbx_strand_id
1 'polypeptide(L)'
;MNIFTPVVPDAEQHQHFRLIAQSGLYEPEIEVLKNWADRFVDRDGKFIKEFQTTFNSSFWELYLFACFKELGCSVNLSHATPDFILTSSYGEFIAEATTSNQPQGFRPEWDKDLSMLDEITIDEILRLSTLRLLQSITEKHKKYVSKYSQLNHVKNKPFILCVTPFDQPFFFLQDSLALVRVLYAYDQPLIIQDTQKNEIIIIGESRKYQVQKKPGVDISLGLFTNPNMSDISAVMFNNRATLCKVRAIAEGGKYPVIFSGSRAIESENETGVERFSLERAEYKETLIDGCQILLNPFAKHPLNTKIFEEREIAIHNYDIATDRYQLQVPNGFLYQRVCMPIYCGDYGEKAIETIKKYKNSTSGTKIYEDLPSEKWSEDQLIYIGGQIGPFSKNHMAHYRGWTILVSLDSIDEDWSALAVNKLCYSHPQFMVANEDQNNIAIGLSEWFPTKEDAYATIKSKLDNIFENNNGNI
;
A
#
# COMPACT_ATOMS: atom_id res chain seq x y z
N MET A 1 29.94 -9.92 -5.19
CA MET A 1 29.62 -10.78 -4.02
C MET A 1 28.93 -12.05 -4.52
N ASN A 2 29.20 -13.24 -3.94
CA ASN A 2 28.51 -14.47 -4.33
C ASN A 2 27.32 -14.73 -3.39
N ILE A 3 26.11 -14.37 -3.81
CA ILE A 3 24.90 -14.42 -2.98
C ILE A 3 24.10 -15.73 -3.13
N PHE A 4 24.43 -16.58 -4.10
CA PHE A 4 23.68 -17.81 -4.40
C PHE A 4 24.35 -19.11 -3.95
N THR A 5 25.61 -19.07 -3.51
CA THR A 5 26.21 -20.22 -2.84
C THR A 5 25.62 -20.37 -1.43
N PRO A 6 24.98 -21.51 -1.10
CA PRO A 6 24.40 -21.72 0.22
C PRO A 6 25.45 -21.62 1.34
N VAL A 7 25.14 -20.84 2.38
CA VAL A 7 25.93 -20.70 3.62
C VAL A 7 25.17 -21.18 4.85
N VAL A 8 23.90 -21.55 4.69
CA VAL A 8 23.05 -22.14 5.73
C VAL A 8 22.40 -23.45 5.24
N PRO A 9 22.02 -24.37 6.15
CA PRO A 9 21.31 -25.60 5.79
C PRO A 9 19.97 -25.33 5.08
N ASP A 10 19.55 -26.24 4.20
CA ASP A 10 18.29 -26.13 3.44
C ASP A 10 17.04 -25.88 4.30
N ALA A 11 17.02 -26.39 5.54
CA ALA A 11 15.91 -26.19 6.47
C ALA A 11 15.80 -24.76 7.01
N GLU A 12 16.90 -24.00 7.00
CA GLU A 12 16.95 -22.60 7.43
C GLU A 12 16.77 -21.62 6.25
N GLN A 13 16.83 -22.12 5.01
CA GLN A 13 16.68 -21.28 3.82
C GLN A 13 15.23 -20.85 3.64
N HIS A 14 15.07 -19.57 3.34
CA HIS A 14 13.82 -18.95 2.96
C HIS A 14 13.28 -19.58 1.68
N GLN A 15 11.95 -19.67 1.62
CA GLN A 15 11.18 -20.24 0.51
C GLN A 15 11.61 -19.70 -0.86
N HIS A 16 11.65 -18.37 -1.02
CA HIS A 16 12.14 -17.75 -2.27
C HIS A 16 13.58 -18.09 -2.63
N PHE A 17 14.49 -18.08 -1.66
CA PHE A 17 15.89 -18.41 -1.93
C PHE A 17 16.00 -19.84 -2.47
N ARG A 18 15.33 -20.80 -1.80
CA ARG A 18 15.31 -22.21 -2.22
C ARG A 18 14.79 -22.40 -3.63
N LEU A 19 13.74 -21.67 -4.00
CA LEU A 19 13.14 -21.74 -5.34
C LEU A 19 14.04 -21.13 -6.41
N ILE A 20 14.58 -19.93 -6.17
CA ILE A 20 15.44 -19.24 -7.13
C ILE A 20 16.77 -19.98 -7.32
N ALA A 21 17.33 -20.56 -6.26
CA ALA A 21 18.58 -21.32 -6.33
C ALA A 21 18.44 -22.68 -7.03
N GLN A 22 17.24 -23.13 -7.42
CA GLN A 22 17.09 -24.37 -8.18
C GLN A 22 17.73 -24.25 -9.57
N SER A 23 18.63 -25.18 -9.87
CA SER A 23 19.24 -25.31 -11.19
C SER A 23 18.19 -25.49 -12.28
N GLY A 24 18.38 -24.82 -13.41
CA GLY A 24 17.50 -24.98 -14.56
C GLY A 24 16.32 -24.02 -14.61
N LEU A 25 15.99 -23.27 -13.55
CA LEU A 25 14.74 -22.49 -13.47
C LEU A 25 14.88 -20.96 -13.56
N TYR A 26 15.94 -20.39 -12.99
CA TYR A 26 16.03 -18.93 -12.77
C TYR A 26 17.38 -18.35 -13.21
N GLU A 27 18.10 -18.98 -14.13
CA GLU A 27 19.44 -18.51 -14.52
C GLU A 27 19.46 -17.05 -15.02
N PRO A 28 18.53 -16.60 -15.89
CA PRO A 28 18.48 -15.19 -16.29
C PRO A 28 18.22 -14.24 -15.11
N GLU A 29 17.31 -14.61 -14.22
CA GLU A 29 16.95 -13.82 -13.05
C GLU A 29 18.11 -13.76 -12.02
N ILE A 30 18.88 -14.83 -11.89
CA ILE A 30 20.10 -14.89 -11.08
C ILE A 30 21.14 -13.89 -11.59
N GLU A 31 21.35 -13.79 -12.91
CA GLU A 31 22.30 -12.83 -13.49
C GLU A 31 21.86 -11.38 -13.24
N VAL A 32 20.56 -11.08 -13.33
CA VAL A 32 20.03 -9.75 -12.94
C VAL A 32 20.35 -9.44 -11.48
N LEU A 33 20.11 -10.38 -10.56
CA LEU A 33 20.39 -10.18 -9.13
C LEU A 33 21.90 -10.05 -8.83
N LYS A 34 22.76 -10.77 -9.56
CA LYS A 34 24.22 -10.58 -9.48
C LYS A 34 24.64 -9.20 -9.97
N ASN A 35 24.00 -8.68 -11.02
CA ASN A 35 24.25 -7.34 -11.53
C ASN A 35 23.81 -6.27 -10.53
N TRP A 36 22.67 -6.46 -9.85
CA TRP A 36 22.26 -5.57 -8.76
C TRP A 36 23.25 -5.60 -7.59
N ALA A 37 23.85 -6.77 -7.31
CA ALA A 37 24.88 -6.93 -6.28
C ALA A 37 26.26 -6.43 -6.69
N ASP A 38 26.45 -5.97 -7.93
CA ASP A 38 27.73 -5.42 -8.38
C ASP A 38 28.08 -4.15 -7.58
N ARG A 39 29.25 -4.19 -6.93
CA ARG A 39 29.76 -3.18 -5.98
C ARG A 39 28.93 -3.01 -4.71
N PHE A 40 27.95 -3.87 -4.44
CA PHE A 40 27.32 -3.92 -3.13
C PHE A 40 28.30 -4.49 -2.10
N VAL A 41 28.43 -3.82 -0.96
CA VAL A 41 29.34 -4.21 0.13
C VAL A 41 28.52 -4.77 1.28
N ASP A 42 28.82 -6.00 1.70
CA ASP A 42 28.30 -6.61 2.92
C ASP A 42 29.08 -6.07 4.13
N ARG A 43 28.55 -4.99 4.73
CA ARG A 43 29.27 -4.13 5.68
C ARG A 43 29.48 -4.79 7.04
N ASP A 44 28.55 -5.64 7.45
CA ASP A 44 28.55 -6.31 8.75
C ASP A 44 28.65 -7.85 8.64
N GLY A 45 28.80 -8.37 7.42
CA GLY A 45 28.99 -9.80 7.14
C GLY A 45 27.71 -10.63 7.27
N LYS A 46 26.53 -9.99 7.35
CA LYS A 46 25.25 -10.68 7.52
C LYS A 46 24.44 -10.79 6.25
N PHE A 47 24.71 -9.94 5.25
CA PHE A 47 23.84 -9.82 4.08
C PHE A 47 23.67 -11.16 3.35
N ILE A 48 24.75 -11.92 3.13
CA ILE A 48 24.67 -13.22 2.43
C ILE A 48 23.79 -14.20 3.21
N LYS A 49 23.92 -14.25 4.54
CA LYS A 49 23.11 -15.12 5.40
C LYS A 49 21.65 -14.69 5.36
N GLU A 50 21.37 -13.41 5.52
CA GLU A 50 20.00 -12.85 5.53
C GLU A 50 19.30 -12.98 4.17
N PHE A 51 20.05 -12.85 3.07
CA PHE A 51 19.54 -13.13 1.72
C PHE A 51 19.03 -14.57 1.59
N GLN A 52 19.63 -15.51 2.33
CA GLN A 52 19.23 -16.91 2.35
C GLN A 52 18.14 -17.22 3.37
N THR A 53 18.13 -16.59 4.56
CA THR A 53 17.21 -16.95 5.65
C THR A 53 15.95 -16.10 5.74
N THR A 54 16.02 -14.82 5.38
CA THR A 54 14.90 -13.87 5.43
C THR A 54 14.46 -13.39 4.05
N PHE A 55 15.39 -13.34 3.09
CA PHE A 55 15.21 -13.01 1.68
C PHE A 55 14.58 -11.63 1.38
N ASN A 56 13.33 -11.38 1.77
CA ASN A 56 12.57 -10.19 1.39
C ASN A 56 13.26 -8.87 1.81
N SER A 57 13.83 -8.80 3.01
CA SER A 57 14.59 -7.63 3.48
C SER A 57 15.85 -7.39 2.62
N SER A 58 16.67 -8.41 2.45
CA SER A 58 17.92 -8.32 1.68
C SER A 58 17.66 -8.09 0.18
N PHE A 59 16.58 -8.68 -0.37
CA PHE A 59 16.12 -8.40 -1.73
C PHE A 59 15.73 -6.93 -1.89
N TRP A 60 15.00 -6.38 -0.93
CA TRP A 60 14.59 -4.97 -0.95
C TRP A 60 15.79 -4.02 -0.86
N GLU A 61 16.74 -4.28 0.04
CA GLU A 61 17.99 -3.52 0.11
C GLU A 61 18.79 -3.58 -1.20
N LEU A 62 18.89 -4.77 -1.80
CA LEU A 62 19.60 -4.97 -3.06
C LEU A 62 18.94 -4.21 -4.22
N TYR A 63 17.61 -4.28 -4.29
CA TYR A 63 16.81 -3.55 -5.27
C TYR A 63 16.99 -2.04 -5.11
N LEU A 64 16.90 -1.51 -3.87
CA LEU A 64 17.10 -0.10 -3.59
C LEU A 64 18.49 0.38 -4.01
N PHE A 65 19.54 -0.39 -3.71
CA PHE A 65 20.89 -0.07 -4.13
C PHE A 65 21.00 0.09 -5.65
N ALA A 66 20.39 -0.83 -6.41
CA ALA A 66 20.34 -0.75 -7.85
C ALA A 66 19.51 0.46 -8.34
N CYS A 67 18.36 0.75 -7.72
CA CYS A 67 17.54 1.93 -8.03
C CYS A 67 18.30 3.23 -7.82
N PHE A 68 19.01 3.38 -6.70
CA PHE A 68 19.75 4.61 -6.42
C PHE A 68 20.89 4.82 -7.43
N LYS A 69 21.54 3.75 -7.89
CA LYS A 69 22.51 3.85 -9.00
C LYS A 69 21.84 4.29 -10.30
N GLU A 70 20.67 3.76 -10.63
CA GLU A 70 19.89 4.13 -11.83
C GLU A 70 19.34 5.58 -11.76
N LEU A 71 19.11 6.09 -10.56
CA LEU A 71 18.80 7.50 -10.30
C LEU A 71 20.04 8.41 -10.35
N GLY A 72 21.23 7.86 -10.64
CA GLY A 72 22.48 8.63 -10.72
C GLY A 72 23.07 9.00 -9.36
N CYS A 73 22.63 8.38 -8.27
CA CYS A 73 23.18 8.63 -6.95
C CYS A 73 24.51 7.89 -6.75
N SER A 74 25.45 8.56 -6.09
CA SER A 74 26.59 7.89 -5.47
C SER A 74 26.18 7.30 -4.13
N VAL A 75 26.47 6.01 -3.92
CA VAL A 75 26.10 5.30 -2.70
C VAL A 75 27.34 5.10 -1.82
N ASN A 76 27.33 5.71 -0.63
CA ASN A 76 28.37 5.53 0.36
C ASN A 76 27.99 4.41 1.34
N LEU A 77 28.72 3.30 1.26
CA LEU A 77 28.53 2.09 2.07
C LEU A 77 29.58 1.96 3.20
N SER A 78 30.24 3.05 3.60
CA SER A 78 31.26 3.03 4.67
C SER A 78 30.69 2.85 6.08
N HIS A 79 29.38 3.03 6.27
CA HIS A 79 28.70 2.87 7.54
C HIS A 79 27.67 1.75 7.46
N ALA A 80 27.61 0.89 8.48
CA ALA A 80 26.65 -0.22 8.53
C ALA A 80 25.18 0.23 8.78
N THR A 81 24.95 1.47 9.21
CA THR A 81 23.61 1.99 9.51
C THR A 81 23.60 3.52 9.48
N PRO A 82 22.54 4.18 8.99
CA PRO A 82 21.43 3.63 8.20
C PRO A 82 21.90 2.96 6.90
N ASP A 83 21.01 2.25 6.20
CA ASP A 83 21.40 1.36 5.09
C ASP A 83 22.13 2.07 3.94
N PHE A 84 21.73 3.30 3.60
CA PHE A 84 22.32 4.07 2.51
C PHE A 84 22.56 5.55 2.87
N ILE A 85 23.77 6.01 2.59
CA ILE A 85 24.12 7.44 2.53
C ILE A 85 24.27 7.78 1.06
N LEU A 86 23.44 8.69 0.57
CA LEU A 86 23.28 8.94 -0.86
C LEU A 86 23.66 10.37 -1.20
N THR A 87 24.40 10.54 -2.29
CA THR A 87 24.72 11.84 -2.86
C THR A 87 24.19 11.90 -4.29
N SER A 88 23.31 12.88 -4.54
CA SER A 88 22.82 13.20 -5.88
C SER A 88 23.40 14.53 -6.38
N SER A 89 23.09 14.90 -7.62
CA SER A 89 23.36 16.25 -8.15
C SER A 89 22.66 17.37 -7.39
N TYR A 90 21.63 17.06 -6.59
CA TYR A 90 20.81 18.04 -5.88
C TYR A 90 20.98 18.02 -4.36
N GLY A 91 21.90 17.20 -3.84
CA GLY A 91 22.24 17.14 -2.42
C GLY A 91 22.36 15.72 -1.87
N GLU A 92 22.74 15.65 -0.60
CA GLU A 92 22.82 14.41 0.16
C GLU A 92 21.51 14.08 0.88
N PHE A 93 21.20 12.79 1.00
CA PHE A 93 20.10 12.29 1.81
C PHE A 93 20.42 10.89 2.35
N ILE A 94 19.66 10.48 3.36
CA ILE A 94 19.78 9.17 4.00
C ILE A 94 18.56 8.34 3.60
N ALA A 95 18.79 7.07 3.26
CA ALA A 95 17.71 6.13 3.03
C ALA A 95 17.89 4.90 3.93
N GLU A 96 16.81 4.50 4.60
CA GLU A 96 16.74 3.31 5.44
C GLU A 96 15.69 2.36 4.87
N ALA A 97 16.08 1.12 4.62
CA ALA A 97 15.22 0.09 4.08
C ALA A 97 14.40 -0.58 5.20
N THR A 98 13.16 -0.92 4.90
CA THR A 98 12.33 -1.76 5.75
C THR A 98 11.31 -2.53 4.92
N THR A 99 10.92 -3.70 5.38
CA THR A 99 9.86 -4.49 4.78
C THR A 99 8.69 -4.63 5.76
N SER A 100 7.48 -4.63 5.22
CA SER A 100 6.25 -4.90 5.97
C SER A 100 5.87 -6.37 5.78
N ASN A 101 6.30 -7.24 6.70
CA ASN A 101 6.02 -8.67 6.64
C ASN A 101 4.75 -9.05 7.41
N GLN A 102 4.24 -10.26 7.18
CA GLN A 102 3.05 -10.79 7.82
C GLN A 102 3.19 -10.84 9.35
N PRO A 103 2.08 -10.67 10.11
CA PRO A 103 2.07 -11.01 11.52
C PRO A 103 2.43 -12.48 11.78
N GLN A 104 2.89 -12.78 12.99
CA GLN A 104 3.00 -14.17 13.43
C GLN A 104 1.63 -14.85 13.36
N GLY A 105 1.58 -16.07 12.83
CA GLY A 105 0.33 -16.85 12.68
C GLY A 105 -0.42 -16.60 11.36
N PHE A 106 -0.14 -15.49 10.67
CA PHE A 106 -0.82 -15.13 9.42
C PHE A 106 -0.15 -15.80 8.21
N ARG A 107 -0.90 -15.89 7.12
CA ARG A 107 -0.43 -16.49 5.87
C ARG A 107 0.70 -15.62 5.27
N PRO A 108 1.88 -16.19 5.01
CA PRO A 108 2.98 -15.44 4.42
C PRO A 108 2.74 -15.18 2.92
N GLU A 109 3.37 -14.16 2.36
CA GLU A 109 3.05 -13.75 0.99
C GLU A 109 3.35 -14.82 -0.06
N TRP A 110 4.36 -15.67 0.13
CA TRP A 110 4.74 -16.70 -0.83
C TRP A 110 3.77 -17.88 -0.91
N ASP A 111 2.88 -18.03 0.08
CA ASP A 111 1.86 -19.09 0.12
C ASP A 111 0.60 -18.64 -0.64
N LYS A 112 0.73 -18.54 -1.97
CA LYS A 112 -0.30 -18.05 -2.89
C LYS A 112 -1.09 -19.21 -3.48
N ASP A 113 -2.40 -19.19 -3.30
CA ASP A 113 -3.35 -19.99 -4.06
C ASP A 113 -4.31 -19.05 -4.81
N LEU A 114 -4.44 -19.25 -6.13
CA LEU A 114 -5.29 -18.40 -6.97
C LEU A 114 -6.77 -18.56 -6.63
N SER A 115 -7.18 -19.70 -6.07
CA SER A 115 -8.56 -19.90 -5.59
C SER A 115 -8.96 -18.89 -4.51
N MET A 116 -7.98 -18.34 -3.77
CA MET A 116 -8.24 -17.34 -2.73
C MET A 116 -8.77 -16.02 -3.29
N LEU A 117 -8.53 -15.71 -4.58
CA LEU A 117 -9.01 -14.47 -5.19
C LEU A 117 -10.55 -14.42 -5.25
N ASP A 118 -11.22 -15.56 -5.15
CA ASP A 118 -12.68 -15.64 -5.08
C ASP A 118 -13.22 -15.36 -3.67
N GLU A 119 -12.38 -15.49 -2.63
CA GLU A 119 -12.78 -15.37 -1.22
C GLU A 119 -12.35 -14.04 -0.59
N ILE A 120 -11.19 -13.49 -0.99
CA ILE A 120 -10.60 -12.31 -0.38
C ILE A 120 -11.13 -11.02 -1.01
N THR A 121 -11.47 -10.04 -0.17
CA THR A 121 -11.85 -8.70 -0.62
C THR A 121 -10.65 -7.76 -0.66
N ILE A 122 -10.70 -6.76 -1.55
CA ILE A 122 -9.69 -5.70 -1.61
C ILE A 122 -9.64 -4.92 -0.28
N ASP A 123 -10.77 -4.72 0.39
CA ASP A 123 -10.84 -4.04 1.69
C ASP A 123 -10.06 -4.79 2.79
N GLU A 124 -10.11 -6.13 2.80
CA GLU A 124 -9.33 -6.95 3.73
C GLU A 124 -7.83 -6.83 3.47
N ILE A 125 -7.41 -6.92 2.19
CA ILE A 125 -6.01 -6.72 1.79
C ILE A 125 -5.52 -5.35 2.24
N LEU A 126 -6.29 -4.30 1.92
CA LEU A 126 -5.95 -2.93 2.27
C LEU A 126 -5.87 -2.74 3.79
N ARG A 127 -6.78 -3.34 4.56
CA ARG A 127 -6.81 -3.20 6.02
C ARG A 127 -5.59 -3.85 6.68
N LEU A 128 -5.24 -5.09 6.31
CA LEU A 128 -4.03 -5.73 6.82
C LEU A 128 -2.78 -4.95 6.40
N SER A 129 -2.68 -4.59 5.11
CA SER A 129 -1.55 -3.80 4.59
C SER A 129 -1.38 -2.47 5.35
N THR A 130 -2.48 -1.76 5.63
CA THR A 130 -2.48 -0.48 6.37
C THR A 130 -1.87 -0.67 7.75
N LEU A 131 -2.31 -1.68 8.50
CA LEU A 131 -1.80 -1.97 9.85
C LEU A 131 -0.31 -2.34 9.86
N ARG A 132 0.13 -3.12 8.87
CA ARG A 132 1.52 -3.60 8.79
C ARG A 132 2.50 -2.52 8.32
N LEU A 133 2.10 -1.72 7.35
CA LEU A 133 2.88 -0.55 6.91
C LEU A 133 3.01 0.48 8.02
N LEU A 134 1.91 0.80 8.70
CA LEU A 134 1.90 1.71 9.86
C LEU A 134 2.89 1.24 10.94
N GLN A 135 2.85 -0.04 11.30
CA GLN A 135 3.78 -0.60 12.28
C GLN A 135 5.24 -0.45 11.82
N SER A 136 5.54 -0.85 10.58
CA SER A 136 6.90 -0.82 10.03
C SER A 136 7.49 0.59 10.01
N ILE A 137 6.70 1.58 9.58
CA ILE A 137 7.10 3.00 9.54
C ILE A 137 7.29 3.53 10.97
N THR A 138 6.35 3.25 11.88
CA THR A 138 6.41 3.73 13.26
C THR A 138 7.59 3.15 14.02
N GLU A 139 7.93 1.87 13.83
CA GLU A 139 9.09 1.23 14.44
C GLU A 139 10.41 1.81 13.91
N LYS A 140 10.50 2.07 12.61
CA LYS A 140 11.68 2.70 12.01
C LYS A 140 11.83 4.16 12.42
N HIS A 141 10.73 4.91 12.56
CA HIS A 141 10.76 6.24 13.15
C HIS A 141 11.26 6.22 14.60
N LYS A 142 10.80 5.30 15.44
CA LYS A 142 11.34 5.12 16.81
C LYS A 142 12.84 4.83 16.81
N LYS A 143 13.32 4.02 15.86
CA LYS A 143 14.75 3.71 15.69
C LYS A 143 15.53 4.94 15.22
N TYR A 144 14.95 5.77 14.35
CA TYR A 144 15.54 7.05 13.98
C TYR A 144 15.74 7.94 15.21
N VAL A 145 14.67 8.19 15.97
CA VAL A 145 14.70 9.07 17.14
C VAL A 145 15.70 8.59 18.19
N SER A 146 15.70 7.29 18.49
CA SER A 146 16.53 6.71 19.56
C SER A 146 17.99 6.46 19.15
N LYS A 147 18.29 6.29 17.86
CA LYS A 147 19.63 5.87 17.39
C LYS A 147 20.13 6.68 16.20
N TYR A 148 19.41 6.72 15.08
CA TYR A 148 19.97 7.25 13.83
C TYR A 148 20.22 8.75 13.86
N SER A 149 19.34 9.51 14.52
CA SER A 149 19.45 10.96 14.72
C SER A 149 20.75 11.39 15.42
N GLN A 150 21.36 10.49 16.20
CA GLN A 150 22.58 10.76 16.95
C GLN A 150 23.86 10.59 16.11
N LEU A 151 23.75 9.93 14.96
CA LEU A 151 24.89 9.62 14.08
C LEU A 151 25.32 10.85 13.27
N ASN A 152 26.62 11.16 13.27
CA ASN A 152 27.14 12.36 12.63
C ASN A 152 26.89 12.39 11.11
N HIS A 153 26.91 11.25 10.44
CA HIS A 153 26.64 11.15 9.01
C HIS A 153 25.15 11.28 8.64
N VAL A 154 24.24 11.28 9.63
CA VAL A 154 22.78 11.41 9.43
C VAL A 154 22.25 12.80 9.76
N LYS A 155 22.86 13.50 10.73
CA LYS A 155 22.40 14.82 11.19
C LYS A 155 22.25 15.82 10.05
N ASN A 156 21.20 16.65 10.14
CA ASN A 156 20.91 17.74 9.20
C ASN A 156 20.73 17.31 7.74
N LYS A 157 20.37 16.05 7.48
CA LYS A 157 20.08 15.52 6.15
C LYS A 157 18.64 15.06 6.06
N PRO A 158 18.00 15.13 4.86
CA PRO A 158 16.73 14.48 4.62
C PRO A 158 16.84 12.98 4.91
N PHE A 159 15.84 12.44 5.60
CA PHE A 159 15.79 11.02 5.96
C PHE A 159 14.58 10.36 5.31
N ILE A 160 14.83 9.43 4.40
CA ILE A 160 13.83 8.70 3.63
C ILE A 160 13.67 7.30 4.22
N LEU A 161 12.43 6.89 4.45
CA LEU A 161 12.11 5.49 4.73
C LEU A 161 11.74 4.79 3.43
N CYS A 162 12.50 3.78 3.04
CA CYS A 162 12.20 2.96 1.88
C CYS A 162 11.43 1.72 2.34
N VAL A 163 10.13 1.66 2.08
CA VAL A 163 9.25 0.58 2.54
C VAL A 163 8.65 -0.18 1.36
N THR A 164 8.58 -1.51 1.48
CA THR A 164 7.83 -2.35 0.53
C THR A 164 7.00 -3.40 1.30
N PRO A 165 5.79 -3.74 0.82
CA PRO A 165 4.90 -4.69 1.46
C PRO A 165 5.22 -6.13 1.06
N PHE A 166 5.20 -7.02 2.04
CA PHE A 166 5.25 -8.48 1.90
C PHE A 166 4.32 -9.13 2.96
N ASP A 167 3.25 -8.43 3.33
CA ASP A 167 2.45 -8.71 4.52
C ASP A 167 1.45 -9.86 4.38
N GLN A 168 1.13 -10.27 3.15
CA GLN A 168 0.15 -11.31 2.84
C GLN A 168 0.22 -11.71 1.36
N PRO A 169 -0.39 -12.83 0.94
CA PRO A 169 -0.58 -13.15 -0.47
C PRO A 169 -1.28 -12.01 -1.21
N PHE A 170 -0.87 -11.77 -2.46
CA PHE A 170 -1.45 -10.71 -3.28
C PHE A 170 -1.36 -9.29 -2.69
N PHE A 171 -0.42 -9.04 -1.75
CA PHE A 171 -0.17 -7.70 -1.19
C PHE A 171 -0.08 -6.61 -2.26
N PHE A 172 0.36 -6.94 -3.47
CA PHE A 172 0.54 -5.99 -4.56
C PHE A 172 -0.79 -5.47 -5.14
N LEU A 173 -1.94 -6.01 -4.73
CA LEU A 173 -3.28 -5.51 -5.07
C LEU A 173 -3.67 -4.26 -4.27
N GLN A 174 -2.97 -3.93 -3.18
CA GLN A 174 -3.20 -2.66 -2.47
C GLN A 174 -2.74 -1.43 -3.25
N ASP A 175 -2.03 -1.63 -4.37
CA ASP A 175 -1.32 -0.57 -5.09
C ASP A 175 -0.51 0.29 -4.12
N SER A 176 -0.89 1.54 -3.91
CA SER A 176 -0.36 2.39 -2.84
C SER A 176 -1.40 2.88 -1.85
N LEU A 177 -2.66 2.47 -2.00
CA LEU A 177 -3.76 3.02 -1.21
C LEU A 177 -3.58 2.75 0.29
N ALA A 178 -3.09 1.57 0.68
CA ALA A 178 -2.85 1.30 2.10
C ALA A 178 -1.77 2.24 2.67
N LEU A 179 -0.71 2.52 1.91
CA LEU A 179 0.32 3.47 2.34
C LEU A 179 -0.19 4.92 2.36
N VAL A 180 -0.99 5.32 1.36
CA VAL A 180 -1.64 6.64 1.29
C VAL A 180 -2.57 6.86 2.49
N ARG A 181 -3.34 5.84 2.89
CA ARG A 181 -4.12 5.87 4.14
C ARG A 181 -3.22 6.09 5.35
N VAL A 182 -2.13 5.34 5.47
CA VAL A 182 -1.18 5.48 6.59
C VAL A 182 -0.58 6.89 6.68
N LEU A 183 -0.15 7.47 5.56
CA LEU A 183 0.58 8.74 5.57
C LEU A 183 -0.35 9.96 5.55
N TYR A 184 -1.43 9.95 4.77
CA TYR A 184 -2.24 11.14 4.52
C TYR A 184 -3.70 11.02 4.98
N ALA A 185 -4.08 9.89 5.59
CA ALA A 185 -5.47 9.57 5.94
C ALA A 185 -6.44 9.73 4.75
N TYR A 186 -5.92 9.68 3.52
CA TYR A 186 -6.71 9.73 2.29
C TYR A 186 -7.20 8.33 1.94
N ASP A 187 -8.42 8.24 1.43
CA ASP A 187 -9.04 6.98 1.05
C ASP A 187 -9.26 6.91 -0.47
N GLN A 188 -10.34 7.51 -0.99
CA GLN A 188 -10.61 7.45 -2.43
C GLN A 188 -11.47 8.63 -2.88
N PRO A 189 -11.42 9.00 -4.18
CA PRO A 189 -12.36 9.98 -4.70
C PRO A 189 -13.78 9.41 -4.61
N LEU A 190 -14.74 10.27 -4.33
CA LEU A 190 -16.16 9.94 -4.35
C LEU A 190 -16.68 10.29 -5.73
N ILE A 191 -17.25 9.30 -6.42
CA ILE A 191 -17.63 9.41 -7.82
C ILE A 191 -19.11 9.05 -8.01
N ILE A 192 -19.74 9.68 -8.99
CA ILE A 192 -21.04 9.27 -9.54
C ILE A 192 -20.91 9.10 -11.06
N GLN A 193 -21.71 8.21 -11.63
CA GLN A 193 -21.76 8.00 -13.06
C GLN A 193 -22.90 8.83 -13.67
N ASP A 194 -22.55 9.75 -14.58
CA ASP A 194 -23.53 10.39 -15.46
C ASP A 194 -23.86 9.40 -16.58
N THR A 195 -24.96 8.68 -16.44
CA THR A 195 -25.41 7.67 -17.40
C THR A 195 -25.85 8.27 -18.74
N GLN A 196 -26.18 9.56 -18.80
CA GLN A 196 -26.59 10.22 -20.04
C GLN A 196 -25.38 10.59 -20.90
N LYS A 197 -24.29 11.00 -20.25
CA LYS A 197 -23.03 11.38 -20.93
C LYS A 197 -21.99 10.27 -20.97
N ASN A 198 -22.21 9.19 -20.22
CA ASN A 198 -21.24 8.13 -19.97
C ASN A 198 -19.93 8.69 -19.37
N GLU A 199 -20.07 9.65 -18.46
CA GLU A 199 -18.96 10.36 -17.80
C GLU A 199 -18.91 9.99 -16.31
N ILE A 200 -17.70 10.01 -15.74
CA ILE A 200 -17.48 9.87 -14.30
C ILE A 200 -17.28 11.26 -13.71
N ILE A 201 -18.08 11.62 -12.71
CA ILE A 201 -18.00 12.91 -12.03
C ILE A 201 -17.42 12.68 -10.63
N ILE A 202 -16.32 13.35 -10.32
CA ILE A 202 -15.78 13.40 -8.95
C ILE A 202 -16.58 14.45 -8.17
N ILE A 203 -17.27 14.00 -7.13
CA ILE A 203 -18.12 14.85 -6.27
C ILE A 203 -17.50 15.12 -4.91
N GLY A 204 -16.36 14.51 -4.62
CA GLY A 204 -15.74 14.60 -3.32
C GLY A 204 -14.59 13.63 -3.10
N GLU A 205 -14.23 13.45 -1.83
CA GLU A 205 -13.22 12.51 -1.38
C GLU A 205 -13.58 11.90 -0.02
N SER A 206 -13.23 10.62 0.14
CA SER A 206 -13.28 9.90 1.40
C SER A 206 -11.95 10.03 2.15
N ARG A 207 -12.01 10.03 3.48
CA ARG A 207 -10.85 9.98 4.37
C ARG A 207 -10.95 8.78 5.31
N LYS A 208 -9.80 8.34 5.82
CA LYS A 208 -9.69 7.26 6.81
C LYS A 208 -8.64 7.62 7.85
N TYR A 209 -9.10 8.21 8.96
CA TYR A 209 -8.25 8.65 10.06
C TYR A 209 -7.92 7.57 11.08
N GLN A 210 -8.65 6.45 11.07
CA GLN A 210 -8.42 5.34 11.97
C GLN A 210 -8.73 4.00 11.33
N VAL A 211 -8.14 2.94 11.91
CA VAL A 211 -8.40 1.55 11.55
C VAL A 211 -8.34 0.68 12.79
N GLN A 212 -9.24 -0.30 12.89
CA GLN A 212 -9.20 -1.27 13.98
C GLN A 212 -8.25 -2.43 13.72
N LYS A 213 -7.34 -2.66 14.67
CA LYS A 213 -6.54 -3.90 14.71
C LYS A 213 -7.36 -5.09 15.21
N LYS A 214 -8.24 -4.83 16.17
CA LYS A 214 -9.23 -5.74 16.75
C LYS A 214 -10.41 -4.91 17.26
N PRO A 215 -11.59 -5.50 17.49
CA PRO A 215 -12.75 -4.77 18.01
C PRO A 215 -12.40 -3.88 19.20
N GLY A 216 -12.72 -2.60 19.10
CA GLY A 216 -12.49 -1.59 20.14
C GLY A 216 -11.04 -1.12 20.31
N VAL A 217 -10.12 -1.49 19.41
CA VAL A 217 -8.74 -0.96 19.40
C VAL A 217 -8.47 -0.23 18.10
N ASP A 218 -8.78 1.06 18.12
CA ASP A 218 -8.54 2.00 17.03
C ASP A 218 -7.08 2.46 17.00
N ILE A 219 -6.51 2.51 15.80
CA ILE A 219 -5.17 3.04 15.57
C ILE A 219 -5.27 4.20 14.59
N SER A 220 -4.70 5.35 14.97
CA SER A 220 -4.71 6.56 14.15
C SER A 220 -3.82 6.44 12.92
N LEU A 221 -4.27 7.07 11.83
CA LEU A 221 -3.60 7.20 10.54
C LEU A 221 -3.30 8.68 10.25
N GLY A 222 -2.67 8.99 9.11
CA GLY A 222 -2.29 10.36 8.76
C GLY A 222 -0.97 10.78 9.40
N LEU A 223 0.08 9.96 9.26
CA LEU A 223 1.39 10.27 9.86
C LEU A 223 2.03 11.57 9.35
N PHE A 224 1.69 11.99 8.13
CA PHE A 224 2.17 13.21 7.44
C PHE A 224 1.11 14.30 7.35
N THR A 225 0.02 14.21 8.15
CA THR A 225 -0.98 15.29 8.28
C THR A 225 -0.74 16.16 9.51
N ASN A 226 0.35 15.93 10.24
CA ASN A 226 0.73 16.66 11.45
C ASN A 226 2.26 16.58 11.69
N PRO A 227 2.85 17.43 12.56
CA PRO A 227 4.31 17.53 12.72
C PRO A 227 4.96 16.41 13.55
N ASN A 228 4.21 15.40 14.03
CA ASN A 228 4.74 14.38 14.96
C ASN A 228 5.83 13.48 14.34
N MET A 229 5.85 13.35 13.01
CA MET A 229 6.86 12.60 12.26
C MET A 229 7.76 13.50 11.39
N SER A 230 7.91 14.77 11.78
CA SER A 230 8.74 15.77 11.07
C SER A 230 10.21 15.38 10.90
N ASP A 231 10.69 14.36 11.61
CA ASP A 231 12.02 13.79 11.44
C ASP A 231 12.19 12.96 10.14
N ILE A 232 11.09 12.48 9.56
CA ILE A 232 11.09 11.73 8.29
C ILE A 232 10.72 12.69 7.17
N SER A 233 11.55 12.75 6.12
CA SER A 233 11.38 13.66 4.99
C SER A 233 10.43 13.13 3.92
N ALA A 234 10.49 11.83 3.67
CA ALA A 234 9.66 11.15 2.69
C ALA A 234 9.63 9.64 2.95
N VAL A 235 8.68 8.96 2.30
CA VAL A 235 8.66 7.51 2.15
C VAL A 235 8.84 7.15 0.68
N MET A 236 9.79 6.29 0.37
CA MET A 236 9.94 5.68 -0.95
C MET A 236 9.29 4.30 -0.93
N PHE A 237 8.46 4.02 -1.92
CA PHE A 237 7.64 2.82 -1.96
C PHE A 237 7.63 2.19 -3.35
N ASN A 238 7.83 0.88 -3.42
CA ASN A 238 7.59 0.13 -4.65
C ASN A 238 7.08 -1.28 -4.31
N ASN A 239 5.79 -1.53 -4.56
CA ASN A 239 5.16 -2.85 -4.37
C ASN A 239 5.29 -3.76 -5.61
N ARG A 240 5.93 -3.28 -6.69
CA ARG A 240 6.28 -4.05 -7.89
C ARG A 240 7.69 -4.62 -7.83
N ALA A 241 8.49 -4.23 -6.84
CA ALA A 241 9.81 -4.79 -6.54
C ALA A 241 9.69 -6.23 -6.02
N THR A 242 9.40 -7.15 -6.94
CA THR A 242 9.24 -8.58 -6.68
C THR A 242 10.07 -9.38 -7.67
N LEU A 243 10.06 -10.71 -7.58
CA LEU A 243 10.70 -11.56 -8.60
C LEU A 243 10.17 -11.29 -10.02
N CYS A 244 8.92 -10.82 -10.16
CA CYS A 244 8.42 -10.40 -11.45
C CYS A 244 9.22 -9.22 -12.03
N LYS A 245 9.74 -8.28 -11.22
CA LYS A 245 10.60 -7.16 -11.67
C LYS A 245 11.90 -7.72 -12.24
N VAL A 246 12.53 -8.63 -11.51
CA VAL A 246 13.74 -9.34 -11.97
C VAL A 246 13.49 -10.03 -13.32
N ARG A 247 12.35 -10.69 -13.48
CA ARG A 247 11.94 -11.36 -14.74
C ARG A 247 11.73 -10.42 -15.91
N ALA A 248 11.28 -9.19 -15.64
CA ALA A 248 11.05 -8.17 -16.65
C ALA A 248 12.37 -7.53 -17.12
N ILE A 249 13.32 -7.36 -16.19
CA ILE A 249 14.67 -6.84 -16.49
C ILE A 249 15.55 -7.90 -17.18
N ALA A 250 15.28 -9.19 -16.98
CA ALA A 250 16.00 -10.26 -17.65
C ALA A 250 15.77 -10.24 -19.18
N GLU A 251 16.83 -10.01 -19.96
CA GLU A 251 16.82 -9.87 -21.43
C GLU A 251 16.45 -11.16 -22.20
N GLY A 252 16.15 -12.26 -21.51
CA GLY A 252 15.78 -13.53 -22.13
C GLY A 252 15.51 -14.65 -21.11
N GLY A 253 15.24 -15.85 -21.59
CA GLY A 253 15.12 -17.04 -20.74
C GLY A 253 14.68 -18.29 -21.49
N LYS A 254 14.78 -19.43 -20.82
CA LYS A 254 14.44 -20.77 -21.38
C LYS A 254 12.94 -20.99 -21.58
N TYR A 255 12.11 -20.08 -21.08
CA TYR A 255 10.65 -20.16 -21.13
C TYR A 255 10.04 -18.79 -21.46
N PRO A 256 8.92 -18.77 -22.21
CA PRO A 256 8.14 -17.55 -22.41
C PRO A 256 7.61 -17.01 -21.09
N VAL A 257 7.50 -15.69 -21.01
CA VAL A 257 6.83 -15.00 -19.90
C VAL A 257 5.87 -13.98 -20.50
N ILE A 258 4.62 -14.04 -20.08
CA ILE A 258 3.61 -13.02 -20.40
C ILE A 258 3.53 -12.05 -19.24
N PHE A 259 3.57 -10.76 -19.54
CA PHE A 259 3.35 -9.69 -18.60
C PHE A 259 2.01 -9.04 -18.91
N SER A 260 1.14 -8.96 -17.91
CA SER A 260 -0.15 -8.31 -18.05
C SER A 260 -0.34 -7.32 -16.92
N GLY A 261 -0.99 -6.19 -17.21
CA GLY A 261 -1.09 -5.13 -16.23
C GLY A 261 -1.67 -3.84 -16.81
N SER A 262 -1.35 -2.74 -16.16
CA SER A 262 -1.84 -1.42 -16.57
C SER A 262 -0.81 -0.31 -16.32
N ARG A 263 -0.84 0.70 -17.20
CA ARG A 263 -0.03 1.90 -17.12
C ARG A 263 -0.91 3.15 -17.17
N ALA A 264 -0.44 4.25 -16.57
CA ALA A 264 -1.03 5.55 -16.77
C ALA A 264 -0.85 5.96 -18.24
N ILE A 265 -1.89 6.55 -18.83
CA ILE A 265 -1.82 7.21 -20.12
C ILE A 265 -2.24 8.66 -19.93
N GLU A 266 -1.39 9.58 -20.38
CA GLU A 266 -1.68 11.00 -20.48
C GLU A 266 -1.21 11.51 -21.83
N SER A 267 -2.14 11.99 -22.63
CA SER A 267 -1.94 12.56 -23.97
C SER A 267 -2.89 13.74 -24.16
N GLU A 268 -2.74 14.47 -25.27
CA GLU A 268 -3.63 15.59 -25.61
C GLU A 268 -5.12 15.20 -25.66
N ASN A 269 -5.42 13.94 -25.95
CA ASN A 269 -6.79 13.46 -26.18
C ASN A 269 -7.30 12.47 -25.12
N GLU A 270 -6.41 11.95 -24.25
CA GLU A 270 -6.76 10.87 -23.34
C GLU A 270 -5.98 10.99 -22.04
N THR A 271 -6.69 10.84 -20.92
CA THR A 271 -6.10 10.65 -19.59
C THR A 271 -6.79 9.46 -18.95
N GLY A 272 -6.03 8.48 -18.50
CA GLY A 272 -6.61 7.27 -17.93
C GLY A 272 -5.62 6.15 -17.71
N VAL A 273 -6.08 4.94 -17.98
CA VAL A 273 -5.34 3.70 -17.72
C VAL A 273 -5.36 2.82 -18.97
N GLU A 274 -4.18 2.56 -19.52
CA GLU A 274 -4.00 1.60 -20.61
C GLU A 274 -3.70 0.22 -20.02
N ARG A 275 -4.43 -0.80 -20.49
CA ARG A 275 -4.17 -2.20 -20.13
C ARG A 275 -3.28 -2.86 -21.18
N PHE A 276 -2.33 -3.68 -20.73
CA PHE A 276 -1.44 -4.41 -21.63
C PHE A 276 -1.40 -5.91 -21.29
N SER A 277 -1.09 -6.71 -22.30
CA SER A 277 -0.69 -8.11 -22.15
C SER A 277 0.34 -8.42 -23.24
N LEU A 278 1.62 -8.48 -22.86
CA LEU A 278 2.74 -8.53 -23.78
C LEU A 278 3.67 -9.68 -23.44
N GLU A 279 4.29 -10.27 -24.46
CA GLU A 279 5.38 -11.22 -24.27
C GLU A 279 6.66 -10.50 -23.84
N ARG A 280 7.57 -11.23 -23.16
CA ARG A 280 8.86 -10.68 -22.69
C ARG A 280 9.63 -9.90 -23.76
N ALA A 281 9.60 -10.33 -25.02
CA ALA A 281 10.34 -9.67 -26.10
C ALA A 281 9.81 -8.26 -26.42
N GLU A 282 8.53 -8.00 -26.14
CA GLU A 282 7.85 -6.73 -26.42
C GLU A 282 7.67 -5.90 -25.14
N TYR A 283 7.63 -6.55 -23.98
CA TYR A 283 7.46 -5.89 -22.69
C TYR A 283 8.72 -5.16 -22.25
N LYS A 284 8.57 -3.89 -21.87
CA LYS A 284 9.64 -3.06 -21.32
C LYS A 284 9.26 -2.52 -19.95
N GLU A 285 10.22 -2.57 -19.04
CA GLU A 285 10.10 -2.07 -17.68
C GLU A 285 11.46 -1.53 -17.23
N THR A 286 11.50 -0.35 -16.61
CA THR A 286 12.71 0.15 -15.95
C THR A 286 12.80 -0.38 -14.53
N LEU A 287 13.94 -0.21 -13.86
CA LEU A 287 14.07 -0.66 -12.49
C LEU A 287 13.15 0.13 -11.56
N ILE A 288 12.96 1.42 -11.85
CA ILE A 288 12.16 2.36 -11.06
C ILE A 288 10.67 2.40 -11.44
N ASP A 289 10.24 1.66 -12.47
CA ASP A 289 8.82 1.53 -12.81
C ASP A 289 7.99 1.06 -11.59
N GLY A 290 6.90 1.79 -11.33
CA GLY A 290 6.00 1.57 -10.19
C GLY A 290 6.51 2.14 -8.85
N CYS A 291 7.65 2.83 -8.85
CA CYS A 291 8.18 3.49 -7.66
C CYS A 291 7.44 4.79 -7.36
N GLN A 292 7.26 5.07 -6.07
CA GLN A 292 6.45 6.17 -5.57
C GLN A 292 7.22 6.88 -4.45
N ILE A 293 7.17 8.21 -4.44
CA ILE A 293 7.75 9.05 -3.39
C ILE A 293 6.63 9.82 -2.70
N LEU A 294 6.48 9.61 -1.39
CA LEU A 294 5.45 10.23 -0.57
C LEU A 294 6.11 11.22 0.38
N LEU A 295 5.90 12.51 0.13
CA LEU A 295 6.56 13.61 0.83
C LEU A 295 5.91 13.91 2.18
N ASN A 296 6.72 14.19 3.19
CA ASN A 296 6.23 14.76 4.43
C ASN A 296 6.31 16.30 4.35
N PRO A 297 5.17 17.01 4.26
CA PRO A 297 5.18 18.47 4.19
C PRO A 297 5.60 19.12 5.52
N PHE A 298 5.62 18.37 6.63
CA PHE A 298 6.11 18.82 7.93
C PHE A 298 7.58 18.49 8.20
N ALA A 299 8.33 18.01 7.20
CA ALA A 299 9.73 17.59 7.38
C ALA A 299 10.64 18.72 7.88
N LYS A 300 11.44 18.46 8.92
CA LYS A 300 12.50 19.36 9.41
C LYS A 300 13.59 19.58 8.36
N HIS A 301 13.88 18.54 7.58
CA HIS A 301 14.82 18.57 6.46
C HIS A 301 14.11 18.05 5.21
N PRO A 302 13.41 18.91 4.45
CA PRO A 302 12.66 18.49 3.27
C PRO A 302 13.55 17.83 2.21
N LEU A 303 13.01 16.81 1.54
CA LEU A 303 13.69 16.14 0.44
C LEU A 303 13.62 17.00 -0.82
N ASN A 304 14.75 17.17 -1.52
CA ASN A 304 14.74 17.75 -2.86
C ASN A 304 14.29 16.70 -3.88
N THR A 305 13.19 16.97 -4.57
CA THR A 305 12.50 16.01 -5.46
C THR A 305 13.08 15.90 -6.86
N LYS A 306 13.99 16.80 -7.25
CA LYS A 306 14.48 16.91 -8.64
C LYS A 306 15.14 15.65 -9.21
N ILE A 307 15.66 14.72 -8.39
CA ILE A 307 16.15 13.43 -8.89
C ILE A 307 15.04 12.45 -9.28
N PHE A 308 13.81 12.67 -8.80
CA PHE A 308 12.65 11.82 -9.03
C PHE A 308 11.66 12.43 -10.05
N GLU A 309 11.76 13.73 -10.30
CA GLU A 309 10.99 14.44 -11.32
C GLU A 309 11.41 14.00 -12.73
N GLU A 310 10.48 14.07 -13.69
CA GLU A 310 10.70 13.65 -15.09
C GLU A 310 11.14 12.18 -15.25
N ARG A 311 10.82 11.35 -14.26
CA ARG A 311 11.03 9.89 -14.25
C ARG A 311 9.70 9.16 -14.18
N GLU A 312 9.75 7.84 -14.29
CA GLU A 312 8.60 6.92 -14.17
C GLU A 312 8.12 6.76 -12.70
N ILE A 313 8.30 7.79 -11.87
CA ILE A 313 8.03 7.82 -10.43
C ILE A 313 6.84 8.70 -10.13
N ALA A 314 5.83 8.16 -9.41
CA ALA A 314 4.74 8.99 -8.91
C ALA A 314 5.15 9.74 -7.65
N ILE A 315 4.72 11.00 -7.54
CA ILE A 315 5.01 11.85 -6.39
C ILE A 315 3.70 12.17 -5.68
N HIS A 316 3.65 11.85 -4.40
CA HIS A 316 2.51 12.14 -3.53
C HIS A 316 2.89 13.26 -2.58
N ASN A 317 1.98 14.20 -2.40
CA ASN A 317 2.12 15.32 -1.49
C ASN A 317 0.82 15.54 -0.70
N TYR A 318 0.91 16.37 0.34
CA TYR A 318 -0.23 16.82 1.11
C TYR A 318 -0.10 18.32 1.35
N ASP A 319 -1.09 19.08 0.88
CA ASP A 319 -1.13 20.51 1.05
C ASP A 319 -1.75 20.85 2.41
N ILE A 320 -0.91 21.38 3.31
CA ILE A 320 -1.30 21.75 4.67
C ILE A 320 -2.33 22.90 4.66
N ALA A 321 -2.25 23.82 3.70
CA ALA A 321 -3.12 24.99 3.66
C ALA A 321 -4.56 24.63 3.27
N THR A 322 -4.71 23.64 2.39
CA THR A 322 -6.01 23.21 1.88
C THR A 322 -6.51 21.90 2.48
N ASP A 323 -5.70 21.22 3.30
CA ASP A 323 -5.96 19.87 3.83
C ASP A 323 -6.22 18.85 2.70
N ARG A 324 -5.47 18.95 1.59
CA ARG A 324 -5.70 18.12 0.39
C ARG A 324 -4.52 17.23 0.06
N TYR A 325 -4.83 15.96 -0.17
CA TYR A 325 -3.89 15.02 -0.78
C TYR A 325 -3.71 15.34 -2.27
N GLN A 326 -2.48 15.26 -2.74
CA GLN A 326 -2.12 15.53 -4.13
C GLN A 326 -1.28 14.37 -4.67
N LEU A 327 -1.58 13.95 -5.89
CA LEU A 327 -0.89 12.89 -6.60
C LEU A 327 -0.49 13.38 -7.98
N GLN A 328 0.81 13.33 -8.27
CA GLN A 328 1.36 13.50 -9.61
C GLN A 328 1.80 12.13 -10.12
N VAL A 329 1.18 11.68 -11.21
CA VAL A 329 1.52 10.41 -11.88
C VAL A 329 2.13 10.74 -13.24
N PRO A 330 3.36 10.28 -13.55
CA PRO A 330 3.94 10.49 -14.87
C PRO A 330 3.23 9.62 -15.92
N ASN A 331 3.19 10.09 -17.18
CA ASN A 331 2.72 9.28 -18.29
C ASN A 331 3.53 7.96 -18.38
N GLY A 332 2.85 6.85 -18.62
CA GLY A 332 3.45 5.52 -18.65
C GLY A 332 3.68 4.89 -17.27
N PHE A 333 3.35 5.55 -16.15
CA PHE A 333 3.54 4.99 -14.80
C PHE A 333 2.92 3.60 -14.65
N LEU A 334 3.68 2.63 -14.14
CA LEU A 334 3.19 1.27 -13.94
C LEU A 334 2.33 1.16 -12.67
N TYR A 335 1.01 1.10 -12.84
CA TYR A 335 0.08 0.86 -11.73
C TYR A 335 0.14 -0.58 -11.25
N GLN A 336 -0.11 -1.53 -12.15
CA GLN A 336 -0.25 -2.95 -11.82
C GLN A 336 0.48 -3.82 -12.83
N ARG A 337 0.99 -4.96 -12.35
CA ARG A 337 1.54 -6.01 -13.20
C ARG A 337 1.52 -7.36 -12.51
N VAL A 338 1.21 -8.37 -13.32
CA VAL A 338 1.50 -9.77 -13.05
C VAL A 338 2.45 -10.32 -14.11
N CYS A 339 3.22 -11.36 -13.76
CA CYS A 339 4.05 -12.08 -14.70
C CYS A 339 3.73 -13.57 -14.65
N MET A 340 3.47 -14.17 -15.81
CA MET A 340 3.12 -15.58 -15.94
C MET A 340 4.17 -16.30 -16.78
N PRO A 341 5.06 -17.11 -16.17
CA PRO A 341 5.94 -17.97 -16.93
C PRO A 341 5.15 -19.13 -17.54
N ILE A 342 5.46 -19.48 -18.79
CA ILE A 342 4.83 -20.59 -19.50
C ILE A 342 5.85 -21.71 -19.63
N TYR A 343 5.58 -22.83 -18.94
CA TYR A 343 6.43 -24.02 -18.97
C TYR A 343 5.84 -25.04 -19.95
N CYS A 344 6.51 -25.31 -21.07
CA CYS A 344 6.07 -26.26 -22.10
C CYS A 344 7.22 -27.17 -22.59
N GLY A 345 6.87 -28.29 -23.23
CA GLY A 345 7.81 -29.30 -23.73
C GLY A 345 8.61 -30.01 -22.62
N ASP A 346 9.63 -30.76 -23.01
CA ASP A 346 10.47 -31.58 -22.10
C ASP A 346 11.12 -30.76 -20.98
N TYR A 347 11.52 -29.51 -21.27
CA TYR A 347 12.02 -28.58 -20.26
C TYR A 347 10.91 -28.17 -19.29
N GLY A 348 9.72 -27.86 -19.82
CA GLY A 348 8.57 -27.46 -19.02
C GLY A 348 8.11 -28.56 -18.06
N GLU A 349 8.11 -29.82 -18.50
CA GLU A 349 7.76 -30.97 -17.63
C GLU A 349 8.70 -31.06 -16.41
N LYS A 350 10.03 -30.98 -16.64
CA LYS A 350 11.03 -30.98 -15.56
C LYS A 350 10.89 -29.77 -14.64
N ALA A 351 10.61 -28.60 -15.21
CA ALA A 351 10.40 -27.38 -14.45
C ALA A 351 9.16 -27.50 -13.54
N ILE A 352 8.05 -27.99 -14.09
CA ILE A 352 6.80 -28.23 -13.35
C ILE A 352 7.02 -29.27 -12.25
N GLU A 353 7.74 -30.36 -12.53
CA GLU A 353 8.08 -31.38 -11.51
C GLU A 353 8.87 -30.76 -10.36
N THR A 354 9.88 -29.94 -10.66
CA THR A 354 10.69 -29.23 -9.66
C THR A 354 9.84 -28.28 -8.81
N ILE A 355 8.97 -27.49 -9.45
CA ILE A 355 8.06 -26.56 -8.78
C ILE A 355 7.04 -27.31 -7.91
N LYS A 356 6.48 -28.44 -8.39
CA LYS A 356 5.56 -29.28 -7.62
C LYS A 356 6.25 -29.90 -6.40
N LYS A 357 7.45 -30.44 -6.56
CA LYS A 357 8.25 -30.98 -5.47
C LYS A 357 8.53 -29.90 -4.40
N TYR A 358 8.85 -28.69 -4.84
CA TYR A 358 9.00 -27.53 -3.96
C TYR A 358 7.69 -27.18 -3.22
N LYS A 359 6.57 -27.04 -3.93
CA LYS A 359 5.25 -26.75 -3.33
C LYS A 359 4.86 -27.80 -2.30
N ASN A 360 5.02 -29.09 -2.61
CA ASN A 360 4.73 -30.18 -1.69
C ASN A 360 5.62 -30.16 -0.44
N SER A 361 6.84 -29.63 -0.53
CA SER A 361 7.75 -29.48 0.62
C SER A 361 7.41 -28.29 1.52
N THR A 362 6.52 -27.40 1.06
CA THR A 362 6.14 -26.16 1.75
C THR A 362 4.67 -26.11 2.13
N SER A 363 3.81 -26.90 1.47
CA SER A 363 2.39 -27.07 1.78
C SER A 363 2.19 -27.90 3.05
N GLY A 364 2.39 -27.27 4.20
CA GLY A 364 1.89 -27.82 5.46
C GLY A 364 0.38 -27.62 5.55
N THR A 365 -0.31 -28.49 6.29
CA THR A 365 -1.72 -28.29 6.74
C THR A 365 -1.80 -27.17 7.79
N LYS A 366 -1.16 -26.04 7.53
CA LYS A 366 -1.00 -24.97 8.49
C LYS A 366 -2.27 -24.13 8.48
N ILE A 367 -2.93 -24.09 9.62
CA ILE A 367 -4.07 -23.20 9.83
C ILE A 367 -3.48 -21.81 10.07
N TYR A 368 -3.92 -20.84 9.26
CA TYR A 368 -3.52 -19.45 9.39
C TYR A 368 -4.57 -18.67 10.15
N GLU A 369 -4.13 -17.63 10.85
CA GLU A 369 -5.02 -16.65 11.48
C GLU A 369 -5.46 -15.61 10.46
N ASP A 370 -6.71 -15.18 10.58
CA ASP A 370 -7.28 -14.07 9.82
C ASP A 370 -7.40 -12.82 10.69
N LEU A 371 -7.43 -11.65 10.03
CA LEU A 371 -7.65 -10.40 10.73
C LEU A 371 -9.12 -10.33 11.21
N PRO A 372 -9.40 -10.21 12.52
CA PRO A 372 -10.78 -10.15 13.01
C PRO A 372 -11.53 -8.99 12.37
N SER A 373 -12.79 -9.17 12.00
CA SER A 373 -13.61 -8.10 11.40
C SER A 373 -13.66 -6.85 12.27
N GLU A 374 -13.74 -5.69 11.61
CA GLU A 374 -13.93 -4.42 12.29
C GLU A 374 -15.32 -4.39 12.95
N LYS A 375 -15.40 -3.85 14.17
CA LYS A 375 -16.66 -3.69 14.89
C LYS A 375 -16.63 -2.38 15.67
N TRP A 376 -17.44 -1.44 15.24
CA TRP A 376 -17.60 -0.17 15.93
C TRP A 376 -18.50 -0.35 17.16
N SER A 377 -18.24 0.46 18.19
CA SER A 377 -19.14 0.50 19.34
C SER A 377 -20.47 1.10 18.91
N GLU A 378 -21.54 0.52 19.43
CA GLU A 378 -22.89 1.06 19.31
C GLU A 378 -22.93 2.49 19.88
N ASP A 379 -23.65 3.39 19.20
CA ASP A 379 -23.92 4.76 19.65
C ASP A 379 -22.65 5.63 19.83
N GLN A 380 -21.59 5.31 19.11
CA GLN A 380 -20.37 6.11 19.09
C GLN A 380 -20.29 6.93 17.79
N LEU A 381 -20.39 8.26 17.92
CA LEU A 381 -20.23 9.19 16.80
C LEU A 381 -18.74 9.43 16.49
N ILE A 382 -18.26 8.83 15.40
CA ILE A 382 -16.85 8.80 14.99
C ILE A 382 -16.62 9.84 13.89
N TYR A 383 -15.56 10.64 14.01
CA TYR A 383 -15.14 11.53 12.94
C TYR A 383 -14.51 10.74 11.78
N ILE A 384 -15.08 10.84 10.59
CA ILE A 384 -14.58 10.17 9.37
C ILE A 384 -14.06 11.17 8.33
N GLY A 385 -14.34 12.47 8.49
CA GLY A 385 -13.89 13.53 7.59
C GLY A 385 -14.35 13.34 6.14
N GLY A 386 -13.53 13.72 5.17
CA GLY A 386 -13.90 13.76 3.76
C GLY A 386 -14.83 14.92 3.41
N GLN A 387 -15.14 15.04 2.13
CA GLN A 387 -15.96 16.11 1.58
C GLN A 387 -16.83 15.57 0.45
N ILE A 388 -18.09 15.97 0.36
CA ILE A 388 -18.96 15.79 -0.81
C ILE A 388 -19.67 17.11 -1.09
N GLY A 389 -19.37 17.74 -2.22
CA GLY A 389 -19.92 19.07 -2.53
C GLY A 389 -19.72 20.04 -1.36
N PRO A 390 -20.79 20.64 -0.79
CA PRO A 390 -20.70 21.51 0.37
C PRO A 390 -20.57 20.75 1.71
N PHE A 391 -20.83 19.44 1.74
CA PHE A 391 -20.81 18.64 2.96
C PHE A 391 -19.40 18.26 3.37
N SER A 392 -19.05 18.55 4.62
CA SER A 392 -17.72 18.33 5.17
C SER A 392 -17.79 17.89 6.63
N LYS A 393 -16.60 17.69 7.23
CA LYS A 393 -16.43 17.30 8.65
C LYS A 393 -17.34 16.13 9.06
N ASN A 394 -17.49 15.15 8.18
CA ASN A 394 -18.46 14.09 8.35
C ASN A 394 -18.15 13.22 9.57
N HIS A 395 -19.21 12.81 10.25
CA HIS A 395 -19.19 11.85 11.34
C HIS A 395 -20.10 10.68 11.03
N MET A 396 -19.78 9.50 11.54
CA MET A 396 -20.55 8.28 11.31
C MET A 396 -20.71 7.51 12.61
N ALA A 397 -21.86 6.88 12.82
CA ALA A 397 -22.14 6.04 13.98
C ALA A 397 -22.98 4.82 13.58
N HIS A 398 -22.90 3.76 14.38
CA HIS A 398 -23.84 2.63 14.30
C HIS A 398 -24.91 2.76 15.39
N TYR A 399 -26.17 2.53 15.02
CA TYR A 399 -27.30 2.55 15.95
C TYR A 399 -28.38 1.54 15.53
N ARG A 400 -28.63 0.51 16.34
CA ARG A 400 -29.63 -0.55 16.18
C ARG A 400 -29.59 -1.22 14.80
N GLY A 401 -28.38 -1.48 14.30
CA GLY A 401 -28.17 -2.08 12.96
C GLY A 401 -28.20 -1.08 11.80
N TRP A 402 -28.43 0.21 12.07
CA TRP A 402 -28.33 1.29 11.09
C TRP A 402 -26.97 1.96 11.14
N THR A 403 -26.57 2.56 10.02
CA THR A 403 -25.51 3.56 10.00
C THR A 403 -26.12 4.94 9.90
N ILE A 404 -25.65 5.87 10.74
CA ILE A 404 -26.02 7.27 10.70
C ILE A 404 -24.79 8.06 10.23
N LEU A 405 -24.95 8.88 9.19
CA LEU A 405 -24.00 9.86 8.69
C LEU A 405 -24.46 11.26 9.09
N VAL A 406 -23.61 12.02 9.77
CA VAL A 406 -23.85 13.41 10.20
C VAL A 406 -22.83 14.31 9.52
N SER A 407 -23.30 15.34 8.83
CA SER A 407 -22.48 16.18 7.95
C SER A 407 -22.71 17.66 8.23
N LEU A 408 -21.65 18.45 8.16
CA LEU A 408 -21.70 19.91 8.20
C LEU A 408 -21.91 20.43 6.78
N ASP A 409 -22.92 21.25 6.56
CA ASP A 409 -22.97 22.12 5.39
C ASP A 409 -21.94 23.25 5.60
N SER A 410 -20.91 23.29 4.75
CA SER A 410 -19.86 24.30 4.84
C SER A 410 -20.30 25.69 4.34
N ILE A 411 -21.45 25.81 3.69
CA ILE A 411 -21.99 27.08 3.22
C ILE A 411 -22.80 27.76 4.32
N ASP A 412 -23.75 27.03 4.91
CA ASP A 412 -24.71 27.56 5.89
C ASP A 412 -24.24 27.38 7.35
N GLU A 413 -23.15 26.65 7.56
CA GLU A 413 -22.55 26.32 8.87
C GLU A 413 -23.49 25.58 9.84
N ASP A 414 -24.43 24.81 9.30
CA ASP A 414 -25.36 23.96 10.05
C ASP A 414 -25.23 22.47 9.69
N TRP A 415 -25.85 21.62 10.51
CA TRP A 415 -25.67 20.18 10.47
C TRP A 415 -26.95 19.48 10.07
N SER A 416 -26.80 18.39 9.31
CA SER A 416 -27.88 17.45 9.02
C SER A 416 -27.39 16.01 9.12
N ALA A 417 -28.33 15.07 9.06
CA ALA A 417 -28.03 13.65 9.15
C ALA A 417 -28.88 12.81 8.19
N LEU A 418 -28.27 11.73 7.73
CA LEU A 418 -28.88 10.65 6.95
C LEU A 418 -28.61 9.33 7.67
N ALA A 419 -29.53 8.38 7.56
CA ALA A 419 -29.38 7.04 8.12
C ALA A 419 -29.80 5.98 7.09
N VAL A 420 -29.08 4.86 7.06
CA VAL A 420 -29.39 3.69 6.23
C VAL A 420 -29.39 2.43 7.07
N ASN A 421 -30.31 1.50 6.82
CA ASN A 421 -30.47 0.26 7.60
C ASN A 421 -29.42 -0.83 7.28
N LYS A 422 -28.16 -0.41 7.10
CA LYS A 422 -27.01 -1.27 6.80
C LYS A 422 -25.80 -0.74 7.55
N LEU A 423 -25.00 -1.64 8.12
CA LEU A 423 -23.75 -1.27 8.78
C LEU A 423 -22.68 -0.95 7.73
N CYS A 424 -22.17 0.28 7.76
CA CYS A 424 -21.13 0.80 6.87
C CYS A 424 -19.96 1.32 7.72
N TYR A 425 -18.74 1.18 7.20
CA TYR A 425 -17.49 1.51 7.90
C TYR A 425 -16.69 2.60 7.20
N SER A 426 -17.26 3.18 6.14
CA SER A 426 -16.65 4.24 5.34
C SER A 426 -17.71 5.03 4.58
N HIS A 427 -17.35 6.25 4.18
CA HIS A 427 -18.23 7.10 3.37
C HIS A 427 -18.66 6.42 2.04
N PRO A 428 -17.76 5.79 1.26
CA PRO A 428 -18.15 5.10 0.04
C PRO A 428 -19.14 3.95 0.26
N GLN A 429 -18.95 3.16 1.33
CA GLN A 429 -19.89 2.09 1.69
C GLN A 429 -21.29 2.66 2.03
N PHE A 430 -21.34 3.81 2.71
CA PHE A 430 -22.59 4.49 3.01
C PHE A 430 -23.30 4.97 1.74
N MET A 431 -22.58 5.58 0.79
CA MET A 431 -23.16 6.01 -0.49
C MET A 431 -23.79 4.85 -1.26
N VAL A 432 -23.04 3.74 -1.41
CA VAL A 432 -23.55 2.54 -2.09
C VAL A 432 -24.78 1.98 -1.36
N ALA A 433 -24.75 1.95 -0.02
CA ALA A 433 -25.88 1.48 0.77
C ALA A 433 -27.13 2.38 0.62
N ASN A 434 -26.93 3.70 0.55
CA ASN A 434 -28.00 4.69 0.42
C ASN A 434 -28.64 4.71 -0.98
N GLU A 435 -27.89 4.33 -2.03
CA GLU A 435 -28.39 4.20 -3.39
C GLU A 435 -29.11 2.86 -3.66
N ASP A 436 -28.77 1.82 -2.90
CA ASP A 436 -29.35 0.49 -3.04
C ASP A 436 -30.80 0.46 -2.53
N GLN A 437 -31.74 0.23 -3.46
CA GLN A 437 -33.19 0.23 -3.21
C GLN A 437 -33.66 -0.88 -2.25
N ASN A 438 -32.82 -1.86 -1.94
CA ASN A 438 -33.12 -2.88 -0.94
C ASN A 438 -32.93 -2.36 0.50
N ASN A 439 -32.23 -1.24 0.67
CA ASN A 439 -32.02 -0.60 1.95
C ASN A 439 -33.04 0.52 2.17
N ILE A 440 -33.41 0.74 3.43
CA ILE A 440 -34.25 1.85 3.86
C ILE A 440 -33.32 2.98 4.27
N ALA A 441 -33.51 4.15 3.65
CA ALA A 441 -32.79 5.38 3.99
C ALA A 441 -33.75 6.43 4.58
N ILE A 442 -33.28 7.20 5.56
CA ILE A 442 -34.04 8.24 6.25
C ILE A 442 -33.16 9.47 6.37
N GLY A 443 -33.73 10.65 6.13
CA GLY A 443 -33.04 11.92 6.33
C GLY A 443 -33.74 12.87 7.29
N LEU A 444 -32.99 13.85 7.77
CA LEU A 444 -33.55 15.03 8.41
C LEU A 444 -33.96 16.05 7.34
N SER A 445 -35.15 16.65 7.53
CA SER A 445 -35.63 17.79 6.75
C SER A 445 -35.27 19.13 7.39
N GLU A 446 -34.80 19.09 8.63
CA GLU A 446 -34.40 20.23 9.46
C GLU A 446 -32.88 20.26 9.55
N TRP A 447 -32.35 21.45 9.81
CA TRP A 447 -30.92 21.70 10.00
C TRP A 447 -30.66 22.16 11.43
N PHE A 448 -29.48 21.81 11.95
CA PHE A 448 -29.18 21.92 13.37
C PHE A 448 -27.89 22.71 13.62
N PRO A 449 -27.82 23.54 14.68
CA PRO A 449 -26.60 24.29 15.01
C PRO A 449 -25.42 23.40 15.40
N THR A 450 -25.68 22.18 15.87
CA THR A 450 -24.65 21.24 16.32
C THR A 450 -24.85 19.85 15.71
N LYS A 451 -23.73 19.12 15.55
CA LYS A 451 -23.77 17.71 15.11
C LYS A 451 -24.48 16.82 16.12
N GLU A 452 -24.37 17.13 17.41
CA GLU A 452 -25.01 16.38 18.49
C GLU A 452 -26.54 16.48 18.41
N ASP A 453 -27.08 17.66 18.09
CA ASP A 453 -28.54 17.86 17.93
C ASP A 453 -29.07 17.14 16.69
N ALA A 454 -28.35 17.21 15.56
CA ALA A 454 -28.70 16.45 14.35
C ALA A 454 -28.67 14.93 14.64
N TYR A 455 -27.63 14.46 15.33
CA TYR A 455 -27.48 13.07 15.70
C TYR A 455 -28.59 12.58 16.63
N ALA A 456 -28.89 13.34 17.68
CA ALA A 456 -29.96 13.00 18.63
C ALA A 456 -31.33 12.95 17.93
N THR A 457 -31.59 13.89 17.02
CA THR A 457 -32.87 13.96 16.30
C THR A 457 -33.07 12.78 15.37
N ILE A 458 -32.06 12.39 14.57
CA ILE A 458 -32.21 11.23 13.68
C ILE A 458 -32.29 9.92 14.46
N LYS A 459 -31.60 9.80 15.60
CA LYS A 459 -31.78 8.66 16.51
C LYS A 459 -33.20 8.55 17.03
N SER A 460 -33.80 9.66 17.48
CA SER A 460 -35.20 9.66 17.94
C SER A 460 -36.17 9.24 16.83
N LYS A 461 -35.94 9.66 15.58
CA LYS A 461 -36.71 9.16 14.42
C LYS A 461 -36.58 7.65 14.26
N LEU A 462 -35.36 7.10 14.37
CA LEU A 462 -35.15 5.65 14.31
C LEU A 462 -35.84 4.92 15.47
N ASP A 463 -35.76 5.44 16.69
CA ASP A 463 -36.44 4.86 17.85
C ASP A 463 -37.96 4.76 17.65
N ASN A 464 -38.60 5.81 17.12
CA ASN A 464 -40.02 5.79 16.79
C ASN A 464 -40.38 4.72 15.75
N ILE A 465 -39.50 4.44 14.79
CA ILE A 465 -39.71 3.36 13.80
C ILE A 465 -39.67 1.99 14.49
N PHE A 466 -38.73 1.78 15.41
CA PHE A 466 -38.64 0.53 16.17
C PHE A 466 -39.83 0.36 17.12
N GLU A 467 -40.30 1.42 17.76
CA GLU A 467 -41.49 1.38 18.62
C GLU A 467 -42.76 1.05 17.81
N ASN A 468 -42.93 1.65 16.64
CA ASN A 468 -44.07 1.38 15.76
C ASN A 468 -44.05 -0.03 15.14
N ASN A 469 -42.87 -0.58 14.86
CA ASN A 469 -42.74 -1.95 14.33
C ASN A 469 -42.94 -3.03 15.40
N ASN A 470 -42.59 -2.77 16.67
CA ASN A 470 -42.84 -3.69 17.78
C ASN A 470 -44.30 -3.69 18.25
N GLY A 471 -45.15 -2.78 17.77
CA GLY A 471 -46.59 -2.74 18.03
C GLY A 471 -47.45 -3.66 17.14
N ASN A 472 -46.84 -4.39 16.20
CA ASN A 472 -47.50 -5.30 15.25
C ASN A 472 -47.11 -6.79 15.44
N ILE A 473 -46.64 -7.18 16.63
CA ILE A 473 -46.38 -8.58 17.01
C ILE A 473 -47.47 -9.09 17.96
#